data_AF-A0A7J4PQE3-F1
#
_entry.id   AF-A0A7J4PQE3-F1
#
_cell.length_a   1.000
_cell.length_b   1.000
_cell.length_c   1.000
_cell.angle_alpha   90.00
_cell.angle_beta   90.00
_cell.angle_gamma   90.00
#
_symmetry.space_group_name_H-M   'P 1'
#
loop_
_entity.id
_entity.type
_entity.pdbx_description
1 polymer ?
#
loop_
_entity_poly.entity_id
_entity_poly.type
_entity_poly.pdbx_seq_one_letter_code
_entity_poly.pdbx_strand_id
1 'polypeptide(L)'
;MRATKTGEEIKALIAEAHLMKKAASILDISDRPDAQEMARKLKLSSSDKLELAEKLRSLARLENLDVYPVETERVVRKGETKTYTYWYASWRLGKKVRNVYIGSIRRMSHDEAFTKARKLKAEDLGIDL
;
A
#
# COMPACT_ATOMS: atom_id res chain seq x y z
N MET A 1 2.40 10.96 2.57
CA MET A 1 2.18 9.50 2.44
C MET A 1 3.47 8.85 2.89
N ARG A 2 3.45 7.96 3.88
CA ARG A 2 4.67 7.26 4.31
C ARG A 2 5.12 6.37 3.14
N ALA A 3 6.43 6.28 2.87
CA ALA A 3 6.94 5.42 1.82
C ALA A 3 6.70 3.95 2.24
N THR A 4 5.72 3.28 1.62
CA THR A 4 5.57 1.83 1.75
C THR A 4 6.49 1.17 0.74
N LYS A 5 6.91 -0.08 1.01
CA LYS A 5 7.76 -0.84 0.07
C LYS A 5 7.09 -0.93 -1.31
N THR A 6 5.80 -1.27 -1.34
CA THR A 6 5.01 -1.27 -2.58
C THR A 6 4.89 0.12 -3.22
N GLY A 7 4.87 1.19 -2.42
CA GLY A 7 4.88 2.57 -2.91
C GLY A 7 6.16 2.92 -3.68
N GLU A 8 7.32 2.47 -3.22
CA GLU A 8 8.59 2.64 -3.92
C GLU A 8 8.66 1.76 -5.19
N GLU A 9 8.15 0.53 -5.14
CA GLU A 9 8.04 -0.36 -6.31
C GLU A 9 7.16 0.26 -7.40
N ILE A 10 6.02 0.86 -7.04
CA ILE A 10 5.15 1.59 -7.98
C ILE A 10 5.91 2.74 -8.65
N LYS A 11 6.66 3.52 -7.88
CA LYS A 11 7.45 4.63 -8.44
C LYS A 11 8.50 4.14 -9.42
N ALA A 12 9.19 3.04 -9.09
CA ALA A 12 10.19 2.42 -9.96
C ALA A 12 9.55 1.96 -11.28
N LEU A 13 8.42 1.25 -11.23
CA LEU A 13 7.70 0.80 -12.42
C LEU A 13 7.27 1.96 -13.33
N ILE A 14 6.74 3.04 -12.75
CA ILE A 14 6.33 4.24 -13.51
C ILE A 14 7.55 4.91 -14.15
N ALA A 15 8.66 5.03 -13.42
CA ALA A 15 9.89 5.61 -13.94
C ALA A 15 10.45 4.80 -15.12
N GLU A 16 10.50 3.47 -15.00
CA GLU A 16 10.92 2.57 -16.05
C GLU A 16 9.99 2.65 -17.28
N ALA A 17 8.67 2.67 -17.07
CA ALA A 17 7.70 2.83 -18.15
C ALA A 17 7.91 4.13 -18.93
N HIS A 18 8.20 5.24 -18.24
CA HIS A 18 8.49 6.53 -18.87
C HIS A 18 9.80 6.49 -19.68
N LEU A 19 10.85 5.85 -19.17
CA LEU A 19 12.10 5.67 -19.90
C LEU A 19 11.89 4.85 -21.19
N MET A 20 11.13 3.76 -21.10
CA MET A 20 10.78 2.92 -22.25
C MET A 20 9.97 3.70 -23.29
N LYS A 21 9.01 4.52 -22.85
CA LYS A 21 8.22 5.38 -23.75
C LYS A 21 9.09 6.43 -24.46
N LYS A 22 10.05 7.03 -23.73
CA LYS A 22 11.00 8.00 -24.30
C LYS A 22 11.91 7.33 -25.33
N ALA A 23 12.45 6.15 -25.01
CA ALA A 23 13.28 5.38 -25.93
C ALA A 23 12.51 4.97 -27.19
N ALA A 24 11.26 4.50 -27.05
CA ALA A 24 10.39 4.20 -28.18
C ALA A 24 10.15 5.42 -29.07
N SER A 25 9.95 6.60 -28.47
CA SER A 25 9.73 7.84 -29.23
C SER A 25 10.95 8.26 -30.05
N ILE A 26 12.16 7.98 -29.55
CA ILE A 26 13.40 8.23 -30.29
C ILE A 26 13.51 7.25 -31.48
N LEU A 27 13.16 5.99 -31.27
CA LEU A 27 13.21 4.96 -32.31
C LEU A 27 12.13 5.15 -33.38
N ASP A 28 10.95 5.66 -33.03
CA ASP A 28 9.87 6.01 -33.97
C ASP A 28 10.30 7.07 -35.02
N ILE A 29 11.31 7.89 -34.71
CA ILE A 29 11.86 8.89 -35.66
C ILE A 29 12.61 8.19 -36.80
N SER A 30 13.06 6.95 -36.60
CA SER A 30 13.75 6.19 -37.62
C SER A 30 12.77 5.48 -38.56
N ASP A 31 12.98 5.63 -39.87
CA ASP A 31 12.26 4.88 -40.91
C ASP A 31 12.74 3.43 -41.05
N ARG A 32 13.65 2.97 -40.19
CA ARG A 32 14.15 1.60 -40.25
C ARG A 32 13.14 0.62 -39.62
N PRO A 33 12.79 -0.48 -40.30
CA PRO A 33 11.82 -1.45 -39.78
C PRO A 33 12.23 -2.08 -38.44
N ASP A 34 13.52 -2.32 -38.23
CA ASP A 34 14.09 -2.85 -36.98
C ASP A 34 13.89 -1.88 -35.80
N ALA A 35 14.11 -0.59 -36.03
CA ALA A 35 13.87 0.47 -35.06
C ALA A 35 12.38 0.60 -34.72
N GLN A 36 11.49 0.53 -35.71
CA GLN A 36 10.04 0.56 -35.48
C GLN A 36 9.55 -0.67 -34.70
N GLU A 37 10.07 -1.86 -34.99
CA GLU A 37 9.72 -3.06 -34.22
C GLU A 37 10.17 -2.94 -32.75
N MET A 38 11.37 -2.41 -32.52
CA MET A 38 11.88 -2.17 -31.17
C MET A 38 11.05 -1.11 -30.43
N ALA A 39 10.64 -0.02 -31.11
CA ALA A 39 9.74 0.98 -30.56
C ALA A 39 8.41 0.37 -30.12
N ARG A 40 7.83 -0.53 -30.94
CA ARG A 40 6.60 -1.26 -30.61
C ARG A 40 6.76 -2.12 -29.36
N LYS A 41 7.86 -2.88 -29.25
CA LYS A 41 8.16 -3.70 -28.07
C LYS A 41 8.28 -2.85 -26.81
N LEU A 42 8.99 -1.73 -26.89
CA LEU A 42 9.14 -0.80 -25.75
C LEU A 42 7.82 -0.16 -25.32
N LYS A 43 6.94 0.18 -26.27
CA LYS A 43 5.59 0.69 -25.97
C LYS A 43 4.74 -0.36 -25.24
N LEU A 44 4.79 -1.61 -25.67
CA LEU A 44 4.11 -2.73 -25.00
C LEU A 44 4.65 -2.91 -23.57
N SER A 45 5.98 -3.02 -23.40
CA SER A 45 6.58 -3.16 -22.07
C SER A 45 6.32 -1.97 -21.15
N SER A 46 6.25 -0.75 -21.70
CA SER A 46 5.84 0.44 -20.95
C SER A 46 4.40 0.31 -20.44
N SER A 47 3.48 -0.15 -21.30
CA SER A 47 2.08 -0.40 -20.93
C SER A 47 1.97 -1.47 -19.83
N ASP A 48 2.67 -2.59 -19.97
CA ASP A 48 2.64 -3.69 -18.99
C ASP A 48 3.12 -3.22 -17.61
N LYS A 49 4.17 -2.38 -17.57
CA LYS A 49 4.67 -1.80 -16.31
C LYS A 49 3.69 -0.83 -15.67
N LEU A 50 2.97 -0.04 -16.46
CA LEU A 50 1.92 0.86 -15.94
C LEU A 50 0.75 0.06 -15.38
N GLU A 51 0.33 -1.01 -16.07
CA GLU A 51 -0.73 -1.90 -15.58
C GLU A 51 -0.32 -2.58 -14.27
N LEU A 52 0.91 -3.06 -14.16
CA LEU A 52 1.44 -3.62 -12.93
C LEU A 52 1.47 -2.58 -11.80
N ALA A 53 1.91 -1.35 -12.09
CA ALA A 53 1.93 -0.26 -11.12
C ALA A 53 0.51 0.07 -10.61
N GLU A 54 -0.50 0.04 -11.49
CA GLU A 54 -1.91 0.24 -11.09
C GLU A 54 -2.42 -0.88 -10.19
N LYS A 55 -2.12 -2.15 -10.51
CA LYS A 55 -2.47 -3.29 -9.63
C LYS A 55 -1.84 -3.14 -8.25
N LEU A 56 -0.57 -2.72 -8.20
CA LEU A 56 0.14 -2.48 -6.94
C LEU A 56 -0.42 -1.27 -6.16
N ARG A 57 -1.04 -0.27 -6.80
CA ARG A 57 -1.65 0.87 -6.08
C ARG A 57 -2.74 0.41 -5.11
N SER A 58 -3.56 -0.56 -5.48
CA SER A 58 -4.57 -1.13 -4.59
C SER A 58 -3.93 -1.78 -3.35
N LEU A 59 -2.83 -2.51 -3.55
CA LEU A 59 -2.06 -3.11 -2.45
C LEU A 59 -1.39 -2.06 -1.56
N ALA A 60 -0.73 -1.05 -2.15
CA ALA A 60 -0.11 0.04 -1.42
C ALA A 60 -1.15 0.84 -0.60
N ARG A 61 -2.37 0.99 -1.14
CA ARG A 61 -3.48 1.59 -0.39
C ARG A 61 -3.82 0.79 0.83
N LEU A 62 -3.78 -0.55 0.80
CA LEU A 62 -4.02 -1.39 1.97
C LEU A 62 -2.88 -1.28 2.99
N GLU A 63 -1.62 -1.32 2.56
CA GLU A 63 -0.45 -1.23 3.44
C GLU A 63 -0.27 0.12 4.14
N ASN A 64 -0.84 1.20 3.61
CA ASN A 64 -0.74 2.54 4.19
C ASN A 64 -1.64 2.71 5.45
N LEU A 65 -1.39 1.92 6.48
CA LEU A 65 -2.04 1.96 7.79
C LEU A 65 -0.96 1.91 8.88
N ASP A 66 -1.28 2.46 10.05
CA ASP A 66 -0.40 2.39 11.22
C ASP A 66 -1.06 1.52 12.29
N VAL A 67 -0.33 0.55 12.84
CA VAL A 67 -0.73 -0.24 14.02
C VAL A 67 0.13 0.19 15.20
N TYR A 68 -0.50 0.45 16.34
CA TYR A 68 0.17 0.97 17.52
C TYR A 68 -0.50 0.46 18.81
N PRO A 69 0.28 0.27 19.89
CA PRO A 69 -0.28 -0.08 21.17
C PRO A 69 -0.90 1.16 21.83
N VAL A 70 -2.02 0.97 22.53
CA VAL A 70 -2.69 1.98 23.35
C VAL A 70 -2.86 1.42 24.74
N GLU A 71 -2.38 2.16 25.73
CA GLU A 71 -2.57 1.84 27.13
C GLU A 71 -3.88 2.45 27.63
N THR A 72 -4.62 1.69 28.43
CA THR A 72 -5.88 2.10 29.01
C THR A 72 -5.89 1.67 30.45
N GLU A 73 -5.92 2.65 31.35
CA GLU A 73 -6.12 2.40 32.77
C GLU A 73 -7.60 2.20 33.05
N ARG A 74 -7.93 1.16 33.81
CA ARG A 74 -9.28 0.91 34.30
C ARG A 74 -9.24 0.66 35.80
N VAL A 75 -10.13 1.33 36.52
CA VAL A 75 -10.41 1.02 37.92
C VAL A 75 -11.12 -0.33 37.96
N VAL A 76 -10.48 -1.31 38.57
CA VAL A 76 -11.06 -2.66 38.72
C VAL A 76 -11.68 -2.85 40.10
N ARG A 77 -11.16 -2.15 41.12
CA ARG A 77 -11.71 -2.10 42.49
C ARG A 77 -11.38 -0.74 43.11
N LYS A 78 -12.04 -0.39 44.22
CA LYS A 78 -11.77 0.85 44.96
C LYS A 78 -10.29 0.90 45.36
N GLY A 79 -9.53 1.84 44.79
CA GLY A 79 -8.09 2.00 45.02
C GLY A 79 -7.17 1.10 44.18
N GLU A 80 -7.71 0.25 43.31
CA GLU A 80 -6.92 -0.63 42.43
C GLU A 80 -7.19 -0.28 40.95
N THR A 81 -6.17 0.22 40.28
CA THR A 81 -6.15 0.44 38.83
C THR A 81 -5.35 -0.66 38.14
N LYS A 82 -5.82 -1.09 36.97
CA LYS A 82 -5.08 -1.98 36.08
C LYS A 82 -4.89 -1.31 34.72
N THR A 83 -3.65 -1.37 34.24
CA THR A 83 -3.29 -0.92 32.89
C THR A 83 -3.43 -2.07 31.92
N TYR A 84 -4.21 -1.85 30.86
CA TYR A 84 -4.39 -2.78 29.76
C TYR A 84 -3.81 -2.18 28.49
N THR A 85 -3.10 -2.99 27.72
CA THR A 85 -2.52 -2.56 26.44
C THR A 85 -3.24 -3.26 25.30
N TYR A 86 -3.64 -2.46 24.31
CA TYR A 86 -4.44 -2.90 23.18
C TYR A 86 -3.81 -2.45 21.87
N TRP A 87 -3.89 -3.29 20.84
CA TRP A 87 -3.59 -2.88 19.49
C TRP A 87 -4.73 -2.02 18.94
N TYR A 88 -4.36 -0.84 18.46
CA TYR A 88 -5.19 -0.01 17.60
C TYR A 88 -4.54 0.09 16.23
N ALA A 89 -5.36 0.37 15.23
CA ALA A 89 -4.90 0.71 13.91
C ALA A 89 -5.56 1.99 13.42
N SER A 90 -4.85 2.76 12.60
CA SER A 90 -5.37 3.95 11.97
C SER A 90 -5.07 3.97 10.47
N TRP A 91 -6.03 4.46 9.68
CA TRP A 91 -5.84 4.70 8.26
C TRP A 91 -6.73 5.82 7.74
N ARG A 92 -6.36 6.38 6.59
CA ARG A 92 -7.17 7.38 5.90
C ARG A 92 -8.27 6.71 5.07
N LEU A 93 -9.49 7.20 5.25
CA LEU A 93 -10.66 6.87 4.44
C LEU A 93 -11.19 8.17 3.82
N GLY A 94 -10.80 8.43 2.58
CA GLY A 94 -11.08 9.69 1.90
C GLY A 94 -10.49 10.88 2.67
N LYS A 95 -11.36 11.79 3.14
CA LYS A 95 -10.96 12.99 3.88
C LYS A 95 -10.80 12.77 5.39
N LYS A 96 -11.24 11.62 5.93
CA LYS A 96 -11.23 11.33 7.38
C LYS A 96 -10.18 10.28 7.73
N VAL A 97 -9.77 10.27 9.00
CA VAL A 97 -8.95 9.19 9.58
C VAL A 97 -9.87 8.27 10.37
N ARG A 98 -9.77 6.97 10.15
CA ARG A 98 -10.46 5.94 10.94
C ARG A 98 -9.47 5.33 11.92
N ASN A 99 -9.88 5.22 13.18
CA ASN A 99 -9.14 4.54 14.23
C ASN A 99 -9.96 3.33 14.69
N VAL A 100 -9.34 2.15 14.75
CA VAL A 100 -10.03 0.89 15.00
C VAL A 100 -9.30 0.10 16.08
N TYR A 101 -10.06 -0.43 17.04
CA TYR A 101 -9.57 -1.41 18.00
C TYR A 101 -9.34 -2.76 17.31
N ILE A 102 -8.14 -3.31 17.43
CA ILE A 102 -7.77 -4.57 16.76
C ILE A 102 -7.84 -5.75 17.73
N GLY A 103 -7.36 -5.55 18.96
CA GLY A 103 -7.34 -6.60 19.98
C GLY A 103 -6.42 -6.30 21.15
N SER A 104 -6.31 -7.25 22.08
CA SER A 104 -5.35 -7.16 23.20
C SER A 104 -3.94 -7.58 22.76
N ILE A 105 -2.92 -6.82 23.16
CA ILE A 105 -1.51 -7.16 22.87
C ILE A 105 -1.10 -8.51 23.46
N ARG A 106 -1.78 -8.94 24.54
CA ARG A 106 -1.53 -10.23 25.20
C ARG A 106 -2.03 -11.42 24.39
N ARG A 107 -2.87 -11.18 23.38
CA ARG A 107 -3.54 -12.23 22.59
C ARG A 107 -3.09 -12.28 21.14
N MET A 108 -2.36 -11.27 20.66
CA MET A 108 -1.88 -11.24 19.28
C MET A 108 -0.62 -10.40 19.14
N SER A 109 0.23 -10.80 18.20
CA SER A 109 1.44 -10.07 17.84
C SER A 109 1.13 -8.80 17.04
N HIS A 110 2.15 -7.96 16.84
CA HIS A 110 2.04 -6.80 15.95
C HIS A 110 1.68 -7.21 14.51
N ASP A 111 2.30 -8.27 13.97
CA ASP A 111 2.09 -8.69 12.59
C ASP A 111 0.71 -9.32 12.37
N GLU A 112 0.19 -10.02 13.37
CA GLU A 112 -1.21 -10.49 13.38
C GLU A 112 -2.18 -9.32 13.44
N ALA A 113 -1.91 -8.32 14.29
CA ALA A 113 -2.70 -7.10 14.36
C ALA A 113 -2.66 -6.32 13.05
N PHE A 114 -1.51 -6.24 12.39
CA PHE A 114 -1.33 -5.61 11.08
C PHE A 114 -2.11 -6.33 9.99
N THR A 115 -2.02 -7.67 9.95
CA THR A 115 -2.77 -8.49 8.99
C THR A 115 -4.29 -8.31 9.19
N LYS A 116 -4.74 -8.27 10.44
CA LYS A 116 -6.15 -8.02 10.77
C LYS A 116 -6.60 -6.61 10.40
N ALA A 117 -5.78 -5.59 10.67
CA ALA A 117 -6.05 -4.21 10.25
C ALA A 117 -6.12 -4.08 8.72
N ARG A 118 -5.25 -4.78 7.99
CA ARG A 118 -5.26 -4.82 6.52
C ARG A 118 -6.58 -5.36 5.97
N LYS A 119 -7.13 -6.42 6.57
CA LYS A 119 -8.44 -6.99 6.21
C LYS A 119 -9.58 -6.00 6.43
N LEU A 120 -9.66 -5.42 7.63
CA LEU A 120 -10.68 -4.42 7.97
C LEU A 120 -10.64 -3.20 7.04
N LYS A 121 -9.43 -2.78 6.65
CA LYS A 121 -9.25 -1.68 5.72
C LYS A 121 -9.67 -2.03 4.29
N ALA A 122 -9.49 -3.28 3.87
CA ALA A 122 -9.93 -3.73 2.55
C ALA A 122 -11.46 -3.72 2.45
N GLU A 123 -12.14 -4.21 3.50
CA GLU A 123 -13.60 -4.12 3.64
C GLU A 123 -14.08 -2.67 3.54
N ASP A 124 -13.43 -1.74 4.27
CA ASP A 124 -13.76 -0.30 4.21
C ASP A 124 -13.56 0.34 2.84
N LEU A 125 -12.61 -0.17 2.06
CA LEU A 125 -12.27 0.35 0.74
C LEU A 125 -13.01 -0.37 -0.40
N GLY A 126 -13.76 -1.44 -0.11
CA GLY A 126 -14.38 -2.29 -1.12
C GLY A 126 -13.35 -2.97 -2.03
N ILE A 127 -12.19 -3.34 -1.48
CA ILE A 127 -11.11 -4.02 -2.21
C ILE A 127 -11.14 -5.49 -1.80
N ASP A 128 -11.28 -6.39 -2.76
CA ASP A 128 -11.12 -7.83 -2.51
C ASP A 128 -9.65 -8.15 -2.22
N LEU A 129 -9.42 -8.97 -1.20
CA LEU A 129 -8.11 -9.28 -0.61
C LEU A 129 -7.65 -10.70 -0.94
#